data_AF-A0A350PGC0-F1
#
_entry.id   AF-A0A350PGC0-F1
#
_cell.length_a   1.000
_cell.length_b   1.000
_cell.length_c   1.000
_cell.angle_alpha   90.00
_cell.angle_beta   90.00
_cell.angle_gamma   90.00
#
_symmetry.space_group_name_H-M   'P 1'
#
loop_
_entity.id
_entity.type
_entity.pdbx_description
1 polymer ?
#
loop_
_entity_poly.entity_id
_entity_poly.type
_entity_poly.pdbx_seq_one_letter_code
_entity_poly.pdbx_strand_id
1 'polypeptide(L)'
;MKTNIPIELTESQRSHLNNIFTNKVDKKLITRKDLNALVDLMIQELLDNDVSSTKEVTDNIIENGYAHYFNDVRVSPEEYSQGIHAWLDKRKSEVA
;
A
#
# COMPACT_ATOMS: atom_id res chain seq x y z
N MET A 1 -15.31 24.08 6.95
CA MET A 1 -14.72 23.47 5.74
C MET A 1 -15.55 22.23 5.40
N LYS A 2 -16.03 22.09 4.16
CA LYS A 2 -16.67 20.84 3.72
C LYS A 2 -15.56 19.91 3.25
N THR A 3 -15.21 18.92 4.06
CA THR A 3 -14.15 17.92 3.81
C THR A 3 -14.60 16.75 2.92
N ASN A 4 -15.83 16.79 2.40
CA ASN A 4 -16.33 15.76 1.50
C ASN A 4 -15.73 15.96 0.10
N ILE A 5 -14.59 15.32 -0.14
CA ILE A 5 -14.01 15.19 -1.48
C ILE A 5 -14.73 14.02 -2.17
N PRO A 6 -15.51 14.26 -3.25
CA PRO A 6 -16.12 13.17 -4.00
C PRO A 6 -15.02 12.40 -4.75
N ILE A 7 -14.91 11.10 -4.49
CA ILE A 7 -14.01 10.20 -5.21
C ILE A 7 -14.86 9.36 -6.16
N GLU A 8 -14.63 9.53 -7.46
CA GLU A 8 -15.25 8.72 -8.50
C GLU A 8 -14.40 7.48 -8.75
N LEU A 9 -15.03 6.30 -8.72
CA LEU A 9 -14.36 5.03 -8.98
C LEU A 9 -14.67 4.56 -10.41
N THR A 10 -13.63 4.19 -11.15
CA THR A 10 -13.78 3.52 -12.44
C THR A 10 -14.39 2.12 -12.27
N GLU A 11 -14.98 1.60 -13.33
CA GLU A 11 -15.60 0.27 -13.32
C GLU A 11 -14.60 -0.85 -12.98
N SER A 12 -13.36 -0.74 -13.46
CA SER A 12 -12.25 -1.65 -13.12
C SER A 12 -11.96 -1.63 -11.62
N GLN A 13 -11.86 -0.43 -11.01
CA GLN A 13 -11.66 -0.29 -9.56
C GLN A 13 -12.82 -0.87 -8.76
N ARG A 14 -14.07 -0.65 -9.20
CA ARG A 14 -15.27 -1.20 -8.54
C ARG A 14 -15.34 -2.72 -8.63
N SER A 15 -14.90 -3.30 -9.74
CA SER A 15 -14.79 -4.75 -9.91
C SER A 15 -13.71 -5.33 -9.01
N HIS A 16 -12.52 -4.71 -9.00
CA HIS A 16 -11.42 -5.12 -8.13
C HIS A 16 -11.80 -5.12 -6.65
N LEU A 17 -12.44 -4.04 -6.17
CA LEU A 17 -12.90 -3.93 -4.78
C LEU A 17 -13.97 -4.97 -4.43
N ASN A 18 -14.88 -5.29 -5.35
CA ASN A 18 -15.86 -6.36 -5.13
C ASN A 18 -15.19 -7.72 -4.96
N ASN A 19 -14.16 -7.99 -5.75
CA ASN A 19 -13.43 -9.26 -5.68
C ASN A 19 -12.68 -9.41 -4.37
N ILE A 20 -12.12 -8.30 -3.85
CA ILE A 20 -11.51 -8.27 -2.51
C ILE A 20 -12.56 -8.52 -1.43
N PHE A 21 -13.66 -7.75 -1.44
CA PHE A 21 -14.70 -7.83 -0.42
C PHE A 21 -15.37 -9.22 -0.35
N THR A 22 -15.60 -9.84 -1.49
CA THR A 22 -16.25 -11.18 -1.56
C THR A 22 -15.27 -12.35 -1.59
N ASN A 23 -13.96 -12.05 -1.66
CA ASN A 23 -12.88 -13.02 -1.86
C ASN A 23 -13.11 -13.99 -3.03
N LYS A 24 -13.76 -13.52 -4.09
CA LYS A 24 -14.14 -14.29 -5.28
C LYS A 24 -14.05 -13.41 -6.51
N VAL A 25 -13.66 -13.98 -7.65
CA VAL A 25 -13.71 -13.26 -8.92
C VAL A 25 -15.14 -13.32 -9.45
N ASP A 26 -15.86 -12.20 -9.35
CA ASP A 26 -17.22 -12.04 -9.86
C ASP A 26 -17.26 -10.88 -10.89
N LYS A 27 -18.27 -10.88 -11.76
CA LYS A 27 -18.58 -9.77 -12.67
C LYS A 27 -19.39 -8.67 -11.98
N LYS A 28 -19.82 -8.89 -10.74
CA LYS A 28 -20.58 -7.91 -9.97
C LYS A 28 -19.69 -6.74 -9.56
N LEU A 29 -20.24 -5.53 -9.68
CA LEU A 29 -19.61 -4.31 -9.20
C LEU A 29 -19.96 -4.11 -7.73
N ILE A 30 -19.00 -3.59 -6.96
CA ILE A 30 -19.23 -3.29 -5.56
C ILE A 30 -20.34 -2.25 -5.41
N THR A 31 -21.25 -2.47 -4.45
CA THR A 31 -22.27 -1.49 -4.10
C THR A 31 -21.71 -0.47 -3.11
N ARG A 32 -22.38 0.68 -2.96
CA ARG A 32 -21.97 1.69 -1.97
C ARG A 32 -22.03 1.15 -0.53
N LYS A 33 -22.98 0.26 -0.25
CA LYS A 33 -23.12 -0.37 1.07
C LYS A 33 -21.94 -1.29 1.36
N ASP A 34 -21.56 -2.12 0.38
CA ASP A 34 -20.44 -3.05 0.52
C ASP A 34 -19.11 -2.31 0.61
N LEU A 35 -18.96 -1.22 -0.15
CA LEU A 35 -17.79 -0.35 -0.06
C LEU A 35 -17.66 0.30 1.31
N ASN A 36 -18.75 0.81 1.88
CA ASN A 36 -18.74 1.38 3.23
C ASN A 36 -18.37 0.30 4.26
N ALA A 37 -18.93 -0.91 4.15
CA ALA A 37 -18.60 -2.01 5.04
C ALA A 37 -17.12 -2.43 4.92
N LEU A 38 -16.55 -2.44 3.72
CA LEU A 38 -15.13 -2.71 3.50
C LEU A 38 -14.24 -1.64 4.17
N VAL A 39 -14.61 -0.37 4.04
CA VAL A 39 -13.89 0.75 4.68
C VAL A 39 -14.00 0.66 6.19
N ASP A 40 -15.18 0.34 6.72
CA ASP A 40 -15.39 0.18 8.17
C ASP A 40 -14.54 -0.98 8.71
N LEU A 41 -14.47 -2.12 8.00
CA LEU A 41 -13.59 -3.24 8.36
C LEU A 41 -12.11 -2.83 8.35
N MET A 42 -11.67 -2.10 7.32
CA MET A 42 -10.30 -1.59 7.24
C MET A 42 -9.99 -0.64 8.42
N ILE A 43 -10.92 0.26 8.76
CA ILE A 43 -10.76 1.17 9.90
C ILE A 43 -10.71 0.38 11.21
N GLN A 44 -11.58 -0.63 11.36
CA GLN A 44 -11.57 -1.50 12.54
C GLN A 44 -10.24 -2.26 12.65
N GLU A 45 -9.72 -2.85 11.58
CA GLU A 45 -8.41 -3.49 11.60
C GLU A 45 -7.27 -2.52 11.93
N LEU A 46 -7.35 -1.27 11.45
CA LEU A 46 -6.39 -0.22 11.80
C LEU A 46 -6.47 0.24 13.26
N LEU A 47 -7.64 0.09 13.90
CA LEU A 47 -7.87 0.47 15.29
C LEU A 47 -7.66 -0.70 16.27
N ASP A 48 -7.94 -1.94 15.86
CA ASP A 48 -7.79 -3.17 16.66
C ASP A 48 -6.35 -3.66 16.70
N ASN A 49 -5.58 -3.45 15.62
CA ASN A 49 -4.14 -3.49 15.74
C ASN A 49 -3.74 -2.26 16.56
N ASP A 50 -3.16 -2.47 17.73
CA ASP A 50 -2.61 -1.44 18.62
C ASP A 50 -1.43 -0.73 17.92
N VAL A 51 -1.72 0.01 16.84
CA VAL A 51 -0.75 0.85 16.14
C VAL A 51 -0.76 2.17 16.86
N SER A 52 0.06 2.21 17.91
CA SER A 52 0.42 3.41 18.66
C SER A 52 0.60 4.62 17.74
N SER A 53 -0.40 5.50 17.74
CA SER A 53 -0.48 6.73 16.93
C SER A 53 -0.69 6.54 15.42
N THR A 54 -1.86 7.01 14.95
CA THR A 54 -2.21 7.22 13.53
C THR A 54 -1.19 8.08 12.77
N LYS A 55 -0.37 8.82 13.51
CA LYS A 55 0.75 9.63 13.00
C LYS A 55 1.90 8.76 12.50
N GLU A 56 2.30 7.73 13.24
CA GLU A 56 3.33 6.77 12.80
C GLU A 56 2.92 5.99 11.54
N VAL A 57 1.64 5.67 11.38
CA VAL A 57 1.15 4.99 10.16
C VAL A 57 1.21 5.92 8.95
N THR A 58 0.80 7.18 9.13
CA THR A 58 0.84 8.18 8.05
C THR A 58 2.29 8.50 7.68
N ASP A 59 3.16 8.69 8.67
CA ASP A 59 4.59 8.94 8.46
C ASP A 59 5.27 7.71 7.83
N ASN A 60 4.93 6.47 8.23
CA ASN A 60 5.44 5.25 7.59
C ASN A 60 4.90 5.04 6.17
N ILE A 61 3.66 5.42 5.85
CA ILE A 61 3.15 5.32 4.48
C ILE A 61 3.81 6.38 3.59
N ILE A 62 4.07 7.57 4.14
CA ILE A 62 4.80 8.66 3.44
C ILE A 62 6.28 8.29 3.26
N GLU A 63 6.93 7.69 4.26
CA GLU A 63 8.33 7.25 4.20
C GLU A 63 8.53 5.94 3.42
N ASN A 64 7.65 4.95 3.59
CA ASN A 64 7.81 3.59 3.04
C ASN A 64 6.89 3.29 1.84
N GLY A 65 6.11 4.25 1.34
CA GLY A 65 5.21 4.07 0.19
C GLY A 65 5.90 3.58 -1.09
N TYR A 66 7.22 3.76 -1.18
CA TYR A 66 8.08 3.11 -2.18
C TYR A 66 9.17 2.30 -1.48
N ALA A 67 8.86 1.06 -1.11
CA ALA A 67 9.89 0.10 -0.71
C ALA A 67 10.66 -0.35 -1.96
N HIS A 68 11.96 -0.05 -1.99
CA HIS A 68 12.85 -0.39 -3.09
C HIS A 68 13.58 -1.70 -2.80
N TYR A 69 13.74 -2.55 -3.81
CA TYR A 69 14.37 -3.86 -3.67
C TYR A 69 15.37 -4.13 -4.79
N PHE A 70 16.48 -4.78 -4.44
CA PHE A 70 17.38 -5.46 -5.37
C PHE A 70 17.62 -6.88 -4.88
N ASN A 71 17.37 -7.88 -5.72
CA ASN A 71 17.52 -9.31 -5.39
C ASN A 71 16.89 -9.70 -4.03
N ASP A 72 15.61 -9.33 -3.84
CA ASP A 72 14.84 -9.59 -2.61
C ASP A 72 15.40 -8.93 -1.32
N VAL A 73 16.43 -8.10 -1.44
CA VAL A 73 16.97 -7.29 -0.35
C VAL A 73 16.38 -5.90 -0.44
N ARG A 74 15.80 -5.44 0.67
CA ARG A 74 15.31 -4.08 0.82
C ARG A 74 16.48 -3.10 0.76
N VAL A 75 16.39 -2.10 -0.12
CA VAL A 75 17.41 -1.06 -0.30
C VAL A 75 16.81 0.31 -0.01
N SER A 76 17.67 1.25 0.37
CA SER A 76 17.26 2.64 0.55
C SER A 76 16.88 3.29 -0.80
N PRO A 77 16.07 4.36 -0.81
CA PRO A 77 15.75 5.11 -2.03
C PRO A 77 17.00 5.65 -2.75
N GLU A 78 18.02 6.05 -1.98
CA GLU A 78 19.30 6.52 -2.50
C GLU A 78 20.04 5.41 -3.24
N GLU A 79 20.14 4.21 -2.65
CA GLU A 79 20.75 3.04 -3.28
C GLU A 79 19.98 2.60 -4.52
N TYR A 80 18.64 2.68 -4.48
CA TYR A 80 17.81 2.40 -5.64
C TYR A 80 18.07 3.40 -6.79
N SER A 81 18.24 4.68 -6.46
CA SER A 81 18.52 5.72 -7.46
C SER A 81 19.88 5.58 -8.15
N GLN A 82 20.88 5.00 -7.46
CA GLN A 82 22.21 4.72 -8.00
C GLN A 82 22.24 3.46 -8.89
N GLY A 83 21.18 2.64 -8.84
CA GLY A 83 21.00 1.47 -9.68
C GLY A 83 21.70 0.21 -9.19
N ILE A 84 21.26 -0.93 -9.73
CA ILE A 84 21.68 -2.27 -9.29
C ILE A 84 23.19 -2.52 -9.41
N HIS A 85 23.87 -1.91 -10.38
CA HIS A 85 25.31 -2.10 -10.59
C HIS A 85 26.16 -1.50 -9.46
N ALA A 86 25.86 -0.25 -9.05
CA ALA A 86 26.53 0.40 -7.92
C ALA A 86 26.32 -0.39 -6.63
N TRP A 87 25.11 -0.92 -6.44
CA TRP A 87 24.76 -1.76 -5.31
C TRP A 87 25.51 -3.10 -5.28
N LEU A 88 25.67 -3.76 -6.44
CA LEU A 88 26.45 -5.01 -6.55
C LEU A 88 27.95 -4.78 -6.31
N ASP A 89 28.51 -3.67 -6.80
CA ASP A 89 29.95 -3.39 -6.66
C ASP A 89 30.34 -3.07 -5.22
N LYS A 90 29.50 -2.32 -4.48
CA LYS A 90 29.66 -2.11 -3.03
C LYS A 90 29.75 -3.43 -2.26
N ARG A 91 28.88 -4.39 -2.58
CA ARG A 91 28.87 -5.71 -1.92
C ARG A 91 30.06 -6.59 -2.31
N LYS A 92 30.57 -6.49 -3.54
CA LYS A 92 31.81 -7.18 -3.92
C LYS A 92 33.00 -6.66 -3.13
N SER A 93 33.06 -5.37 -2.82
CA SER A 93 34.13 -4.78 -1.99
C SER A 93 34.02 -5.11 -0.51
N GLU A 94 32.84 -5.49 0.00
CA GLU A 94 32.63 -5.91 1.40
C GLU A 94 33.00 -7.39 1.66
N VAL A 95 33.09 -8.20 0.60
CA VAL A 95 33.39 -9.64 0.66
C VAL A 95 34.84 -9.95 0.23
N ALA A 96 35.57 -8.96 -0.26
CA ALA A 96 36.99 -9.05 -0.63
C ALA A 96 37.90 -8.62 0.54
#